data_AF-A0AAU6IY56-F1
#
_entry.id   AF-A0AAU6IY56-F1
#
_cell.length_a   1.000
_cell.length_b   1.000
_cell.length_c   1.000
_cell.angle_alpha   90.00
_cell.angle_beta   90.00
_cell.angle_gamma   90.00
#
_symmetry.space_group_name_H-M   'P 1'
#
loop_
_entity.id
_entity.type
_entity.pdbx_description
1 polymer ?
#
loop_
_entity_poly.entity_id
_entity_poly.type
_entity_poly.pdbx_seq_one_letter_code
_entity_poly.pdbx_strand_id
1 'polypeptide(L)'
;MPAQLPEVTAKAVTVRRARTADVPSVRRLLDAYSREGILLDKATVTLYEDIQEFWVAERDDNAEVVGCGALHVMWEDLAEVRTLAVNPVVRGAGVGHQLLQKLLQTARWIGVRRVFCLTFEVEFFANHGFVEIGEAPVDTIDTDVYSELLRSYDEGVAEFLGLERVKPNTLGNSRMLLHL
;
A
#
# COMPACT_ATOMS: atom_id res chain seq x y z
N MET A 1 -46.80 -5.23 7.28
CA MET A 1 -45.50 -5.66 7.81
C MET A 1 -44.47 -5.36 6.72
N PRO A 2 -43.61 -4.35 6.85
CA PRO A 2 -42.57 -4.13 5.85
C PRO A 2 -41.52 -5.24 6.01
N ALA A 3 -41.22 -5.92 4.91
CA ALA A 3 -40.19 -6.93 4.85
C ALA A 3 -38.83 -6.27 5.16
N GLN A 4 -38.14 -6.76 6.19
CA GLN A 4 -36.74 -6.41 6.42
C GLN A 4 -35.93 -6.90 5.22
N LEU A 5 -35.34 -5.95 4.49
CA LEU A 5 -34.29 -6.22 3.51
C LEU A 5 -33.13 -6.92 4.23
N PRO A 6 -32.52 -7.94 3.62
CA PRO A 6 -31.37 -8.61 4.23
C PRO A 6 -30.24 -7.60 4.39
N GLU A 7 -29.95 -7.27 5.64
CA GLU A 7 -28.80 -6.50 6.06
C GLU A 7 -27.56 -7.28 5.61
N VAL A 8 -26.79 -6.73 4.67
CA VAL A 8 -25.55 -7.35 4.19
C VAL A 8 -24.57 -7.27 5.35
N THR A 9 -24.62 -8.25 6.24
CA THR A 9 -23.64 -8.43 7.32
C THR A 9 -22.26 -8.39 6.69
N ALA A 10 -21.40 -7.50 7.17
CA ALA A 10 -19.99 -7.46 6.79
C ALA A 10 -19.43 -8.87 6.92
N LYS A 11 -19.29 -9.58 5.78
CA LYS A 11 -18.75 -10.94 5.78
C LYS A 11 -17.35 -10.85 6.39
N ALA A 12 -17.13 -11.61 7.45
CA ALA A 12 -15.86 -11.59 8.17
C ALA A 12 -14.71 -11.89 7.20
N VAL A 13 -13.65 -11.10 7.31
CA VAL A 13 -12.43 -11.27 6.52
C VAL A 13 -11.27 -11.52 7.47
N THR A 14 -10.39 -12.42 7.06
CA THR A 14 -9.12 -12.69 7.74
C THR A 14 -7.98 -12.06 6.94
N VAL A 15 -7.19 -11.19 7.59
CA VAL A 15 -5.97 -10.65 6.99
C VAL A 15 -4.78 -11.57 7.30
N ARG A 16 -4.17 -12.13 6.27
CA ARG A 16 -3.05 -13.08 6.37
C ARG A 16 -1.92 -12.75 5.39
N ARG A 17 -0.72 -13.31 5.62
CA ARG A 17 0.37 -13.24 4.65
C ARG A 17 -0.07 -13.86 3.32
N ALA A 18 0.32 -13.20 2.23
CA ALA A 18 0.09 -13.71 0.88
C ALA A 18 0.99 -14.93 0.61
N ARG A 19 0.52 -15.79 -0.28
CA ARG A 19 1.21 -16.97 -0.81
C ARG A 19 1.31 -16.83 -2.31
N THR A 20 2.21 -17.58 -2.94
CA THR A 20 2.35 -17.57 -4.42
C THR A 20 1.03 -17.91 -5.13
N ALA A 21 0.20 -18.78 -4.54
CA ALA A 21 -1.13 -19.10 -5.04
C ALA A 21 -2.13 -17.92 -5.04
N ASP A 22 -1.88 -16.86 -4.27
CA ASP A 22 -2.72 -15.66 -4.21
C ASP A 22 -2.40 -14.66 -5.33
N VAL A 23 -1.23 -14.77 -5.98
CA VAL A 23 -0.76 -13.82 -7.00
C VAL A 23 -1.76 -13.64 -8.15
N PRO A 24 -2.42 -14.68 -8.70
CA PRO A 24 -3.47 -14.49 -9.70
C PRO A 24 -4.65 -13.64 -9.20
N SER A 25 -5.03 -13.76 -7.93
CA SER A 25 -6.10 -12.94 -7.33
C SER A 25 -5.64 -11.50 -7.07
N VAL A 26 -4.41 -11.32 -6.59
CA VAL A 26 -3.79 -9.99 -6.47
C VAL A 26 -3.73 -9.32 -7.84
N ARG A 27 -3.26 -9.99 -8.89
CA ARG A 27 -3.22 -9.43 -10.25
C ARG A 27 -4.60 -8.96 -10.72
N ARG A 28 -5.64 -9.78 -10.51
CA ARG A 28 -7.02 -9.39 -10.86
C ARG A 28 -7.50 -8.15 -10.11
N LEU A 29 -7.14 -8.00 -8.84
CA LEU A 29 -7.43 -6.76 -8.09
C LEU A 29 -6.73 -5.58 -8.76
N LEU A 30 -5.42 -5.67 -9.00
CA LEU A 30 -4.64 -4.61 -9.63
C LEU A 30 -5.17 -4.22 -11.01
N ASP A 31 -5.56 -5.19 -11.83
CA ASP A 31 -6.14 -4.96 -13.16
C ASP A 31 -7.42 -4.12 -13.13
N ALA A 32 -8.21 -4.23 -12.07
CA ALA A 32 -9.41 -3.41 -11.92
C ALA A 32 -9.06 -1.93 -11.69
N TYR A 33 -7.92 -1.64 -11.05
CA TYR A 33 -7.49 -0.28 -10.72
C TYR A 33 -6.49 0.31 -11.73
N SER A 34 -5.72 -0.52 -12.44
CA SER A 34 -4.73 -0.04 -13.42
C SER A 34 -5.40 0.54 -14.67
N ARG A 35 -6.53 -0.03 -15.11
CA ARG A 35 -7.35 0.51 -16.20
C ARG A 35 -7.90 1.91 -15.90
N GLU A 36 -8.04 2.23 -14.63
CA GLU A 36 -8.52 3.52 -14.15
C GLU A 36 -7.37 4.50 -13.84
N GLY A 37 -6.11 4.09 -14.03
CA GLY A 37 -4.94 4.93 -13.72
C GLY A 37 -4.69 5.14 -12.22
N ILE A 38 -5.32 4.34 -11.36
CA ILE A 38 -5.27 4.49 -9.89
C ILE A 38 -4.05 3.78 -9.31
N LEU A 39 -3.65 2.65 -9.90
CA LEU A 39 -2.45 1.88 -9.53
C LEU A 39 -1.52 1.72 -10.72
N LEU A 40 -0.21 1.77 -10.45
CA LEU A 40 0.81 1.43 -11.43
C LEU A 40 0.72 -0.05 -11.81
N ASP A 41 0.83 -0.33 -13.10
CA ASP A 41 0.93 -1.70 -13.58
C ASP A 41 2.23 -2.34 -13.08
N LYS A 42 2.16 -3.62 -12.73
CA LYS A 42 3.30 -4.42 -12.27
C LYS A 42 3.38 -5.69 -13.08
N ALA A 43 4.57 -6.00 -13.61
CA ALA A 43 4.80 -7.31 -14.22
C ALA A 43 4.48 -8.43 -13.22
N THR A 44 3.86 -9.51 -13.69
CA THR A 44 3.44 -10.61 -12.81
C THR A 44 4.62 -11.23 -12.06
N VAL A 45 5.80 -11.28 -12.67
CA VAL A 45 7.03 -11.77 -12.02
C VAL A 45 7.39 -10.93 -10.79
N THR A 46 7.26 -9.60 -10.86
CA THR A 46 7.50 -8.70 -9.74
C THR A 46 6.52 -8.97 -8.59
N LEU A 47 5.26 -9.35 -8.87
CA LEU A 47 4.33 -9.76 -7.82
C LEU A 47 4.75 -11.05 -7.12
N TYR A 48 5.38 -11.98 -7.84
CA TYR A 48 5.94 -13.19 -7.24
C TYR A 48 7.21 -12.91 -6.42
N GLU A 49 8.08 -12.01 -6.88
CA GLU A 49 9.28 -11.57 -6.15
C GLU A 49 8.90 -10.82 -4.86
N ASP A 50 7.97 -9.88 -4.97
CA ASP A 50 7.50 -9.04 -3.86
C ASP A 50 6.57 -9.80 -2.89
N ILE A 51 6.20 -11.06 -3.14
CA ILE A 51 5.11 -11.76 -2.43
C ILE A 51 5.25 -11.75 -0.91
N GLN A 52 6.48 -11.71 -0.40
CA GLN A 52 6.77 -11.66 1.03
C GLN A 52 6.32 -10.33 1.66
N GLU A 53 6.27 -9.25 0.90
CA GLU A 53 5.78 -7.94 1.35
C GLU A 53 4.25 -7.91 1.46
N PHE A 54 3.55 -8.82 0.78
CA PHE A 54 2.10 -8.78 0.62
C PHE A 54 1.34 -9.44 1.78
N TRP A 55 0.25 -8.79 2.13
CA TRP A 55 -0.86 -9.30 2.92
C TRP A 55 -2.12 -9.32 2.05
N VAL A 56 -2.98 -10.30 2.29
CA VAL A 56 -4.28 -10.44 1.62
C VAL A 56 -5.40 -10.48 2.65
N ALA A 57 -6.53 -9.88 2.30
CA ALA A 57 -7.79 -10.04 3.01
C ALA A 57 -8.59 -11.15 2.32
N GLU A 58 -8.78 -12.25 3.03
CA GLU A 58 -9.51 -13.42 2.57
C GLU A 58 -10.88 -13.47 3.26
N ARG A 59 -11.94 -13.78 2.52
CA ARG A 59 -13.26 -14.04 3.11
C ARG A 59 -13.28 -15.37 3.84
N ASP A 60 -13.83 -15.38 5.04
CA ASP A 60 -13.89 -16.58 5.87
C ASP A 60 -14.86 -17.65 5.32
N ASP A 61 -15.86 -17.27 4.50
CA ASP A 61 -16.92 -18.17 4.03
C ASP A 61 -16.54 -18.97 2.77
N ASN A 62 -15.65 -18.46 1.93
CA ASN A 62 -15.32 -19.07 0.64
C ASN A 62 -13.82 -19.00 0.27
N ALA A 63 -12.96 -18.51 1.17
CA ALA A 63 -11.53 -18.32 0.95
C ALA A 63 -11.17 -17.40 -0.24
N GLU A 64 -12.11 -16.55 -0.68
CA GLU A 64 -11.86 -15.59 -1.76
C GLU A 64 -10.99 -14.43 -1.26
N VAL A 65 -9.90 -14.14 -1.97
CA VAL A 65 -9.11 -12.93 -1.74
C VAL A 65 -9.86 -11.72 -2.29
N VAL A 66 -10.25 -10.82 -1.38
CA VAL A 66 -11.03 -9.61 -1.68
C VAL A 66 -10.26 -8.32 -1.44
N GLY A 67 -9.01 -8.40 -1.02
CA GLY A 67 -8.14 -7.24 -0.92
C GLY A 67 -6.69 -7.64 -0.74
N CYS A 68 -5.79 -6.72 -1.04
CA CYS A 68 -4.36 -6.89 -0.83
C CYS A 68 -3.71 -5.58 -0.43
N GLY A 69 -2.52 -5.67 0.17
CA GLY A 69 -1.65 -4.54 0.42
C GLY A 69 -0.24 -5.03 0.71
N ALA A 70 0.77 -4.24 0.36
CA ALA A 70 2.17 -4.56 0.56
C ALA A 70 2.85 -3.51 1.43
N LEU A 71 3.83 -3.94 2.21
CA LEU A 71 4.72 -3.06 2.98
C LEU A 71 6.15 -3.27 2.49
N HIS A 72 6.72 -2.25 1.86
CA HIS A 72 8.07 -2.29 1.35
C HIS A 72 9.00 -1.47 2.24
N VAL A 73 10.02 -2.11 2.80
CA VAL A 73 11.04 -1.42 3.62
C VAL A 73 12.05 -0.76 2.69
N MET A 74 12.27 0.54 2.87
CA MET A 74 13.19 1.32 2.02
C MET A 74 14.48 1.69 2.74
N TRP A 75 14.42 1.83 4.05
CA TRP A 75 15.57 2.16 4.90
C TRP A 75 15.40 1.60 6.30
N GLU A 76 16.39 1.80 7.17
CA GLU A 76 16.35 1.32 8.56
C GLU A 76 15.11 1.80 9.32
N ASP A 77 14.62 3.02 9.01
CA ASP A 77 13.51 3.66 9.73
C ASP A 77 12.29 4.00 8.87
N LEU A 78 12.32 3.64 7.58
CA LEU A 78 11.32 4.05 6.59
C LEU A 78 10.77 2.87 5.79
N ALA A 79 9.45 2.81 5.68
CA ALA A 79 8.74 1.90 4.78
C ALA A 79 7.66 2.61 3.95
N GLU A 80 7.23 1.96 2.88
CA GLU A 80 6.18 2.41 1.98
C GLU A 80 5.01 1.42 2.00
N VAL A 81 3.78 1.92 2.17
CA VAL A 81 2.57 1.14 1.87
C VAL A 81 2.35 1.17 0.37
N ARG A 82 2.41 0.01 -0.27
CA ARG A 82 2.23 -0.18 -1.71
C ARG A 82 1.01 -1.03 -2.00
N THR A 83 0.44 -0.84 -3.20
CA THR A 83 -0.49 -1.81 -3.79
C THR A 83 -1.68 -2.16 -2.88
N LEU A 84 -2.19 -1.16 -2.14
CA LEU A 84 -3.37 -1.32 -1.29
C LEU A 84 -4.61 -1.27 -2.17
N ALA A 85 -5.29 -2.40 -2.34
CA ALA A 85 -6.45 -2.55 -3.20
C ALA A 85 -7.51 -3.42 -2.53
N VAL A 86 -8.78 -3.08 -2.74
CA VAL A 86 -9.93 -3.84 -2.25
C VAL A 86 -10.87 -4.13 -3.41
N ASN A 87 -11.49 -5.29 -3.46
CA ASN A 87 -12.49 -5.60 -4.49
C ASN A 87 -13.63 -4.56 -4.40
N PRO A 88 -13.98 -3.86 -5.51
CA PRO A 88 -15.02 -2.84 -5.53
C PRO A 88 -16.34 -3.27 -4.89
N VAL A 89 -16.71 -4.55 -5.01
CA VAL A 89 -17.95 -5.12 -4.48
C VAL A 89 -18.01 -5.09 -2.94
N VAL A 90 -16.85 -5.05 -2.26
CA VAL A 90 -16.76 -4.97 -0.78
C VAL A 90 -16.15 -3.67 -0.28
N ARG A 91 -16.06 -2.64 -1.13
CA ARG A 91 -15.70 -1.29 -0.66
C ARG A 91 -16.70 -0.80 0.39
N GLY A 92 -16.22 0.01 1.33
CA GLY A 92 -17.02 0.49 2.46
C GLY A 92 -17.23 -0.51 3.60
N ALA A 93 -16.88 -1.79 3.43
CA ALA A 93 -17.02 -2.82 4.48
C ALA A 93 -15.85 -2.89 5.47
N GLY A 94 -14.97 -1.87 5.50
CA GLY A 94 -13.83 -1.80 6.42
C GLY A 94 -12.59 -2.65 6.05
N VAL A 95 -12.62 -3.42 4.95
CA VAL A 95 -11.51 -4.29 4.52
C VAL A 95 -10.18 -3.53 4.35
N GLY A 96 -10.23 -2.36 3.72
CA GLY A 96 -9.04 -1.51 3.53
C GLY A 96 -8.41 -1.06 4.85
N HIS A 97 -9.24 -0.72 5.84
CA HIS A 97 -8.79 -0.34 7.18
C HIS A 97 -8.07 -1.50 7.87
N GLN A 98 -8.62 -2.72 7.80
CA GLN A 98 -8.00 -3.91 8.38
C GLN A 98 -6.65 -4.24 7.74
N LEU A 99 -6.56 -4.14 6.40
CA LEU A 99 -5.30 -4.30 5.67
C LEU A 99 -4.27 -3.27 6.11
N LEU A 100 -4.62 -1.98 6.08
CA LEU A 100 -3.70 -0.90 6.45
C LEU A 100 -3.22 -1.06 7.91
N GLN A 101 -4.13 -1.32 8.86
CA GLN A 101 -3.75 -1.59 10.24
C GLN A 101 -2.75 -2.74 10.35
N LYS A 102 -2.93 -3.82 9.59
CA LYS A 102 -1.99 -4.95 9.59
C LYS A 102 -0.61 -4.57 9.03
N LEU A 103 -0.57 -3.77 7.98
CA LEU A 103 0.67 -3.24 7.41
C LEU A 103 1.40 -2.34 8.41
N LEU A 104 0.69 -1.44 9.09
CA LEU A 104 1.27 -0.56 10.11
C LEU A 104 1.76 -1.32 11.35
N GLN A 105 1.04 -2.35 11.78
CA GLN A 105 1.53 -3.26 12.85
C GLN A 105 2.80 -3.99 12.41
N THR A 106 2.85 -4.45 11.16
CA THR A 106 4.04 -5.11 10.60
C THR A 106 5.22 -4.13 10.52
N ALA A 107 4.99 -2.89 10.12
CA ALA A 107 5.99 -1.83 10.09
C ALA A 107 6.60 -1.59 11.49
N ARG A 108 5.75 -1.42 12.52
CA ARG A 108 6.22 -1.32 13.91
C ARG A 108 7.02 -2.54 14.37
N TRP A 109 6.57 -3.74 14.00
CA TRP A 109 7.25 -4.99 14.37
C TRP A 109 8.63 -5.12 13.72
N ILE A 110 8.80 -4.68 12.47
CA ILE A 110 10.09 -4.67 11.77
C ILE A 110 11.05 -3.64 12.39
N GLY A 111 10.52 -2.56 12.98
CA GLY A 111 11.31 -1.53 13.65
C GLY A 111 11.41 -0.20 12.89
N VAL A 112 10.66 -0.02 11.80
CA VAL A 112 10.62 1.28 11.12
C VAL A 112 9.83 2.29 11.96
N ARG A 113 10.16 3.58 11.83
CA ARG A 113 9.56 4.67 12.62
C ARG A 113 8.62 5.54 11.79
N ARG A 114 8.73 5.48 10.47
CA ARG A 114 7.97 6.30 9.53
C ARG A 114 7.46 5.44 8.38
N VAL A 115 6.23 5.70 7.95
CA VAL A 115 5.60 5.01 6.83
C VAL A 115 4.98 6.05 5.92
N PHE A 116 5.25 5.96 4.62
CA PHE A 116 4.60 6.84 3.65
C PHE A 116 3.83 6.05 2.60
N CYS A 117 3.00 6.75 1.84
CA CYS A 117 2.35 6.23 0.64
C CYS A 117 2.13 7.34 -0.40
N LEU A 118 1.90 6.92 -1.63
CA LEU A 118 1.45 7.73 -2.75
C LEU A 118 0.01 7.31 -3.08
N THR A 119 -0.96 8.22 -2.97
CA THR A 119 -2.38 7.85 -2.99
C THR A 119 -3.31 8.95 -3.49
N PHE A 120 -4.41 8.55 -4.12
CA PHE A 120 -5.57 9.42 -4.37
C PHE A 120 -6.56 9.41 -3.20
N GLU A 121 -6.48 8.43 -2.29
CA GLU A 121 -7.42 8.20 -1.20
C GLU A 121 -6.98 8.94 0.07
N VAL A 122 -6.80 10.27 -0.02
CA VAL A 122 -6.23 11.11 1.05
C VAL A 122 -7.00 10.97 2.36
N GLU A 123 -8.34 11.08 2.32
CA GLU A 123 -9.17 10.99 3.53
C GLU A 123 -9.05 9.62 4.21
N PHE A 124 -8.95 8.53 3.44
CA PHE A 124 -8.78 7.18 3.98
C PHE A 124 -7.46 7.08 4.77
N PHE A 125 -6.35 7.57 4.23
CA PHE A 125 -5.06 7.56 4.93
C PHE A 125 -5.03 8.56 6.09
N ALA A 126 -5.65 9.74 5.94
CA ALA A 126 -5.76 10.73 7.01
C ALA A 126 -6.50 10.19 8.25
N ASN A 127 -7.53 9.37 8.05
CA ASN A 127 -8.23 8.66 9.14
C ASN A 127 -7.34 7.67 9.93
N HIS A 128 -6.15 7.33 9.39
CA HIS A 128 -5.14 6.51 10.06
C HIS A 128 -3.95 7.34 10.57
N GLY A 129 -4.07 8.67 10.58
CA GLY A 129 -3.06 9.60 11.11
C GLY A 129 -1.98 9.98 10.10
N PHE A 130 -2.10 9.59 8.83
CA PHE A 130 -1.19 10.10 7.80
C PHE A 130 -1.47 11.58 7.55
N VAL A 131 -0.42 12.34 7.30
CA VAL A 131 -0.47 13.76 6.96
C VAL A 131 0.14 13.94 5.58
N GLU A 132 -0.49 14.76 4.75
CA GLU A 132 0.05 15.11 3.43
C GLU A 132 1.38 15.86 3.61
N ILE A 133 2.41 15.40 2.91
CA ILE A 133 3.71 16.05 2.86
C ILE A 133 3.89 16.63 1.46
N GLY A 134 4.20 17.92 1.40
CA GLY A 134 4.54 18.58 0.14
C GLY A 134 5.71 17.90 -0.54
N GLU A 135 5.74 18.04 -1.86
CA GLU A 135 6.86 17.66 -2.70
C GLU A 135 8.15 18.36 -2.21
N ALA A 136 9.26 17.62 -2.13
CA ALA A 136 10.55 18.27 -1.87
C ALA A 136 10.93 19.06 -3.13
N PRO A 137 11.69 20.17 -3.05
CA PRO A 137 12.12 20.97 -4.22
C PRO A 137 12.96 20.22 -5.26
N VAL A 138 13.06 18.91 -5.13
CA VAL A 138 13.83 17.93 -5.87
C VAL A 138 12.94 17.15 -6.88
N ASP A 139 11.78 17.70 -7.25
CA ASP A 139 10.79 17.15 -8.19
C ASP A 139 11.28 16.98 -9.64
N THR A 140 12.57 17.22 -9.87
CA THR A 140 13.27 16.99 -11.14
C THR A 140 14.29 15.85 -11.07
N ILE A 141 14.26 15.02 -10.02
CA ILE A 141 15.04 13.79 -9.98
C ILE A 141 14.41 12.77 -10.94
N ASP A 142 15.12 12.55 -12.05
CA ASP A 142 14.89 11.43 -12.94
C ASP A 142 14.99 10.11 -12.15
N THR A 143 14.32 9.06 -12.62
CA THR A 143 14.38 7.70 -12.07
C THR A 143 15.84 7.21 -11.96
N ASP A 144 16.69 7.65 -12.88
CA ASP A 144 18.12 7.34 -12.88
C ASP A 144 18.85 7.98 -11.69
N VAL A 145 18.57 9.26 -11.40
CA VAL A 145 19.15 9.94 -10.24
C VAL A 145 18.64 9.32 -8.94
N TYR A 146 17.35 8.98 -8.84
CA TYR A 146 16.82 8.26 -7.69
C TYR A 146 17.52 6.90 -7.49
N SER A 147 17.81 6.19 -8.58
CA SER A 147 18.54 4.92 -8.55
C SER A 147 20.01 5.09 -8.14
N GLU A 148 20.65 6.20 -8.52
CA GLU A 148 22.00 6.55 -8.06
C GLU A 148 22.01 6.93 -6.58
N LEU A 149 21.02 7.67 -6.09
CA LEU A 149 20.86 7.98 -4.68
C LEU A 149 20.71 6.71 -3.84
N LEU A 150 19.93 5.75 -4.32
CA LEU A 150 19.83 4.42 -3.69
C LEU A 150 21.14 3.65 -3.67
N ARG A 151 22.17 4.01 -4.44
CA ARG A 151 23.49 3.35 -4.41
C ARG A 151 24.49 4.03 -3.48
N SER A 152 24.26 5.30 -3.12
CA SER A 152 25.13 6.10 -2.27
C SER A 152 24.74 5.98 -0.79
N TYR A 153 24.97 4.80 -0.20
CA TYR A 153 24.60 4.41 1.17
C TYR A 153 25.47 5.06 2.29
N ASP A 154 25.88 6.32 2.17
CA ASP A 154 26.50 7.01 3.32
C ASP A 154 25.40 7.53 4.26
N GLU A 155 25.59 7.38 5.58
CA GLU A 155 24.66 7.82 6.65
C GLU A 155 24.17 9.27 6.44
N GLY A 156 25.08 10.14 5.96
CA GLY A 156 24.79 11.54 5.65
C GLY A 156 23.87 11.75 4.44
N VAL A 157 23.69 10.76 3.56
CA VAL A 157 22.81 10.81 2.38
C VAL A 157 21.38 10.45 2.78
N ALA A 158 21.17 9.47 3.67
CA ALA A 158 19.84 9.10 4.14
C ALA A 158 19.19 10.19 5.03
N GLU A 159 19.98 10.85 5.89
CA GLU A 159 19.51 11.98 6.72
C GLU A 159 19.17 13.23 5.88
N PHE A 160 19.86 13.44 4.75
CA PHE A 160 19.63 14.62 3.89
C PHE A 160 18.53 14.42 2.84
N LEU A 161 18.32 13.19 2.37
CA LEU A 161 17.50 12.95 1.19
C LEU A 161 16.00 12.91 1.45
N GLY A 162 15.54 12.61 2.67
CA GLY A 162 14.12 12.40 2.95
C GLY A 162 13.50 11.50 1.87
N LEU A 163 13.92 10.23 1.80
CA LEU A 163 13.56 9.27 0.74
C LEU A 163 12.05 9.25 0.45
N GLU A 164 11.23 9.44 1.48
CA GLU A 164 9.78 9.56 1.38
C GLU A 164 9.33 10.72 0.51
N ARG A 165 10.14 11.78 0.33
CA ARG A 165 9.87 12.99 -0.47
C ARG A 165 10.43 12.90 -1.90
N VAL A 166 11.56 12.23 -2.09
CA VAL A 166 12.27 12.17 -3.39
C VAL A 166 11.84 11.00 -4.29
N LYS A 167 11.13 9.99 -3.76
CA LYS A 167 10.62 8.89 -4.58
C LYS A 167 9.71 9.43 -5.70
N PRO A 168 9.92 9.11 -6.99
CA PRO A 168 9.10 9.61 -8.09
C PRO A 168 7.59 9.40 -7.89
N ASN A 169 6.80 10.42 -8.21
CA ASN A 169 5.34 10.40 -8.15
C ASN A 169 4.74 10.25 -9.56
N THR A 170 4.81 9.04 -10.11
CA THR A 170 4.45 8.77 -11.51
C THR A 170 2.99 9.08 -11.86
N LEU A 171 2.08 8.99 -10.89
CA LEU A 171 0.64 9.21 -11.09
C LEU A 171 0.19 10.63 -10.69
N GLY A 172 1.09 11.47 -10.17
CA GLY A 172 0.76 12.82 -9.71
C GLY A 172 -0.26 12.86 -8.57
N ASN A 173 -0.24 11.85 -7.70
CA ASN A 173 -1.18 11.75 -6.57
C ASN A 173 -0.55 12.29 -5.27
N SER A 174 -1.31 12.31 -4.17
CA SER A 174 -0.83 12.90 -2.92
C SER A 174 0.19 12.00 -2.23
N ARG A 175 1.23 12.62 -1.68
CA ARG A 175 2.23 11.97 -0.85
C ARG A 175 1.88 12.15 0.62
N MET A 176 1.72 11.05 1.33
CA MET A 176 1.22 11.03 2.70
C MET A 176 2.24 10.36 3.61
N LEU A 177 2.50 10.90 4.80
CA LEU A 177 3.46 10.38 5.78
C LEU A 177 2.81 10.16 7.15
N LEU A 178 3.15 9.05 7.79
CA LEU A 178 2.80 8.72 9.16
C LEU A 178 4.07 8.45 9.97
N HIS A 179 4.15 9.05 11.16
CA HIS A 179 5.11 8.65 12.20
C HIS A 179 4.44 7.62 13.12
N LEU A 180 5.09 6.48 13.34
CA LEU A 180 4.49 5.29 13.97
C LEU A 180 4.48 5.29 15.50
#